data_AF-A0A4Q7YJE9-F1
#
_entry.id   AF-A0A4Q7YJE9-F1
#
_cell.length_a   1.000
_cell.length_b   1.000
_cell.length_c   1.000
_cell.angle_alpha   90.00
_cell.angle_beta   90.00
_cell.angle_gamma   90.00
#
_symmetry.space_group_name_H-M   'P 1'
#
loop_
_entity.id
_entity.type
_entity.pdbx_description
1 polymer ?
#
loop_
_entity_poly.entity_id
_entity_poly.type
_entity_poly.pdbx_seq_one_letter_code
_entity_poly.pdbx_strand_id
1 'polypeptide(L)'
;MKSFFTPVLMTLIITYFAYVMVTPIACLRVERSTLPVRLMGDLIEAAARPWATEATVLRIRLFTLRGQLKMANFIQHQFYFQPAITCPWNRHESA
;
A
#
# COMPACT_ATOMS: atom_id res chain seq x y z
N MET A 1 -31.79 9.12 -8.98
CA MET A 1 -30.51 9.79 -8.66
C MET A 1 -29.41 9.12 -9.47
N LYS A 2 -28.75 9.82 -10.40
CA LYS A 2 -27.54 9.30 -11.06
C LYS A 2 -26.46 9.19 -9.99
N SER A 3 -25.86 8.01 -9.84
CA SER A 3 -24.87 7.73 -8.80
C SER A 3 -23.64 8.64 -8.97
N PHE A 4 -23.51 9.67 -8.14
CA PHE A 4 -22.32 10.53 -8.08
C PHE A 4 -21.11 9.79 -7.49
N PHE A 5 -21.32 8.69 -6.78
CA PHE A 5 -20.24 7.90 -6.19
C PHE A 5 -19.39 7.18 -7.24
N THR A 6 -20.04 6.66 -8.28
CA THR A 6 -19.36 5.91 -9.34
C THR A 6 -18.30 6.73 -10.09
N PRO A 7 -18.60 7.94 -10.62
CA PRO A 7 -17.58 8.74 -11.30
C PRO A 7 -16.46 9.17 -10.36
N VAL A 8 -16.77 9.56 -9.12
CA VAL A 8 -15.75 9.95 -8.12
C VAL A 8 -14.79 8.81 -7.83
N LEU A 9 -15.32 7.60 -7.59
CA LEU A 9 -14.49 6.41 -7.35
C LEU A 9 -13.59 6.12 -8.55
N MET A 10 -14.13 6.20 -9.77
CA MET A 10 -13.34 6.00 -10.98
C MET A 10 -12.23 7.04 -11.14
N THR A 11 -12.51 8.32 -10.87
CA THR A 11 -11.50 9.37 -10.88
C THR A 11 -10.39 9.09 -9.86
N LEU A 12 -10.72 8.64 -8.66
CA LEU A 12 -9.73 8.26 -7.64
C LEU A 12 -8.86 7.08 -8.09
N ILE A 13 -9.46 6.06 -8.73
CA ILE A 13 -8.72 4.91 -9.27
C ILE A 13 -7.76 5.38 -10.37
N ILE A 14 -8.23 6.16 -11.34
CA ILE A 14 -7.41 6.64 -12.46
C ILE A 14 -6.25 7.50 -11.97
N THR A 15 -6.51 8.43 -11.05
CA THR A 15 -5.48 9.30 -10.48
C THR A 15 -4.46 8.52 -9.68
N TYR A 16 -4.88 7.50 -8.92
CA TYR A 16 -3.97 6.58 -8.24
C TYR A 16 -3.07 5.81 -9.23
N PHE A 17 -3.63 5.25 -10.30
CA PHE A 17 -2.86 4.54 -11.31
C PHE A 17 -1.85 5.48 -11.99
N ALA A 18 -2.27 6.69 -12.36
CA ALA A 18 -1.38 7.70 -12.92
C ALA A 18 -0.23 8.05 -11.94
N TYR A 19 -0.54 8.26 -10.66
CA TYR A 19 0.45 8.54 -9.62
C TYR A 19 1.50 7.43 -9.48
N VAL A 20 1.08 6.15 -9.54
CA VAL A 20 2.00 5.01 -9.51
C VAL A 20 2.85 4.99 -10.78
N MET A 21 2.24 5.07 -11.96
CA MET A 21 2.93 4.92 -13.25
C MET A 21 3.91 6.05 -13.59
N VAL A 22 3.61 7.29 -13.18
CA VAL A 22 4.52 8.45 -13.38
C VAL A 22 5.81 8.31 -12.58
N THR A 23 5.85 7.43 -11.58
CA THR A 23 7.03 7.19 -10.75
C THR A 23 8.14 6.51 -11.54
N PRO A 24 9.31 7.17 -11.77
CA PRO A 24 10.36 6.60 -12.61
C PRO A 24 11.12 5.46 -11.92
N ILE A 25 11.25 5.52 -10.60
CA ILE A 25 12.01 4.55 -9.81
C ILE A 25 11.12 3.34 -9.49
N ALA A 26 11.56 2.14 -9.89
CA ALA A 26 10.83 0.89 -9.69
C ALA A 26 10.48 0.63 -8.21
N CYS A 27 11.44 0.82 -7.30
CA CYS A 27 11.20 0.65 -5.86
C CYS A 27 10.12 1.59 -5.31
N LEU A 28 10.14 2.86 -5.72
CA LEU A 28 9.11 3.81 -5.32
C LEU A 28 7.76 3.48 -5.96
N ARG A 29 7.74 2.90 -7.17
CA ARG A 29 6.50 2.44 -7.81
C ARG A 29 5.87 1.30 -7.02
N VAL A 30 6.66 0.32 -6.61
CA VAL A 30 6.19 -0.78 -5.74
C VAL A 30 5.73 -0.25 -4.39
N GLU A 31 6.48 0.64 -3.75
CA GLU A 31 6.07 1.24 -2.49
C GLU A 31 4.73 1.99 -2.63
N ARG A 32 4.58 2.84 -3.65
CA ARG A 32 3.34 3.58 -3.94
C ARG A 32 2.17 2.65 -4.27
N SER A 33 2.42 1.49 -4.86
CA SER A 33 1.36 0.52 -5.15
C SER A 33 0.76 -0.15 -3.91
N THR A 34 1.40 0.00 -2.74
CA THR A 34 0.87 -0.47 -1.45
C THR A 34 0.06 0.59 -0.71
N LEU A 35 -0.04 1.81 -1.27
CA LEU A 35 -0.73 2.96 -0.65
C LEU A 35 -2.18 2.65 -0.24
N PRO A 36 -3.00 1.89 -0.99
CA PRO A 36 -4.34 1.52 -0.53
C PRO A 36 -4.33 0.73 0.79
N VAL A 37 -3.37 -0.18 0.98
CA VAL A 37 -3.22 -0.96 2.22
C VAL A 37 -2.84 -0.04 3.38
N ARG A 38 -1.97 0.94 3.12
CA ARG A 38 -1.61 1.97 4.11
C ARG A 38 -2.80 2.81 4.53
N LEU A 39 -3.52 3.38 3.57
CA LEU A 39 -4.69 4.23 3.85
C LEU A 39 -5.77 3.49 4.62
N MET A 40 -6.05 2.23 4.25
CA MET A 40 -7.00 1.40 4.99
C MET A 40 -6.52 1.11 6.41
N GLY A 41 -5.23 0.84 6.59
CA GLY A 41 -4.65 0.66 7.92
C GLY A 41 -4.73 1.91 8.79
N ASP A 42 -4.37 3.07 8.24
CA ASP A 42 -4.43 4.36 8.93
C ASP A 42 -5.88 4.71 9.31
N LEU A 43 -6.85 4.40 8.45
CA LEU A 43 -8.28 4.56 8.73
C LEU A 43 -8.74 3.64 9.87
N ILE A 44 -8.36 2.37 9.84
CA ILE A 44 -8.71 1.41 10.91
C ILE A 44 -8.05 1.82 12.22
N GLU A 45 -6.79 2.26 12.18
CA GLU A 45 -6.08 2.74 13.36
C GLU A 45 -6.79 3.97 13.95
N ALA A 46 -7.13 4.96 13.12
CA ALA A 46 -7.84 6.15 13.55
C ALA A 46 -9.23 5.84 14.12
N ALA A 47 -9.96 4.90 13.52
CA ALA A 47 -11.26 4.45 14.01
C ALA A 47 -11.15 3.65 15.31
N ALA A 48 -10.04 2.93 15.53
CA ALA A 48 -9.83 2.11 16.73
C ALA A 48 -9.32 2.93 17.93
N ARG A 49 -8.48 3.95 17.71
CA ARG A 49 -7.92 4.81 18.76
C ARG A 49 -8.90 5.28 19.85
N PRO A 50 -10.16 5.70 19.57
CA PRO A 50 -11.05 6.18 20.62
C PRO A 50 -11.57 5.09 21.57
N TRP A 51 -11.49 3.81 21.21
CA TRP A 51 -12.13 2.72 21.98
C TRP A 51 -11.20 1.52 22.27
N ALA A 52 -10.05 1.44 21.60
CA ALA A 52 -9.12 0.32 21.71
C ALA A 52 -7.95 0.64 22.65
N THR A 53 -7.37 -0.40 23.26
CA THR A 53 -6.15 -0.27 24.05
C THR A 53 -4.94 0.01 23.15
N GLU A 54 -3.91 0.67 23.69
CA GLU A 54 -2.63 0.92 23.00
C GLU A 54 -2.03 -0.35 22.36
N ALA A 55 -2.10 -1.47 23.09
CA ALA A 55 -1.64 -2.77 22.58
C ALA A 55 -2.42 -3.22 21.33
N THR A 56 -3.72 -2.90 21.26
CA THR A 56 -4.58 -3.24 20.10
C THR A 56 -4.27 -2.33 18.92
N VAL A 57 -4.10 -1.03 19.15
CA VAL A 57 -3.68 -0.06 18.12
C VAL A 57 -2.33 -0.46 17.53
N LEU A 58 -1.38 -0.87 18.37
CA LEU A 58 -0.07 -1.34 17.91
C LEU A 58 -0.18 -2.63 17.08
N ARG A 59 -1.08 -3.56 17.45
CA ARG A 59 -1.35 -4.78 16.66
C ARG A 59 -1.94 -4.45 15.30
N ILE A 60 -2.87 -3.50 15.21
CA ILE A 60 -3.44 -3.02 13.95
C ILE A 60 -2.31 -2.48 13.06
N ARG A 61 -1.44 -1.62 13.61
CA ARG A 61 -0.33 -1.04 12.87
C ARG A 61 0.66 -2.10 12.36
N LEU A 62 1.01 -3.07 13.21
CA LEU A 62 1.87 -4.21 12.81
C LEU A 62 1.21 -5.06 11.70
N PHE A 63 -0.09 -5.29 11.80
CA PHE A 63 -0.85 -6.01 10.77
C PHE A 63 -0.82 -5.27 9.43
N THR A 64 -1.08 -3.96 9.45
CA THR A 64 -1.00 -3.10 8.26
C THR A 64 0.38 -3.13 7.61
N LEU A 65 1.46 -2.99 8.40
CA LEU A 65 2.83 -3.02 7.90
C LEU A 65 3.16 -4.37 7.25
N ARG A 66 2.75 -5.48 7.87
CA ARG A 66 2.89 -6.82 7.27
C ARG A 66 2.11 -6.96 5.97
N GLY A 67 0.90 -6.41 5.91
CA GLY A 67 0.08 -6.37 4.70
C GLY A 67 0.76 -5.61 3.57
N GLN A 68 1.33 -4.44 3.88
CA GLN A 68 2.09 -3.64 2.91
C GLN A 68 3.29 -4.43 2.37
N LEU A 69 4.09 -5.05 3.25
CA LEU A 69 5.25 -5.83 2.84
C LEU A 69 4.86 -7.01 1.93
N LYS A 70 3.82 -7.76 2.29
CA LYS A 70 3.31 -8.86 1.44
C LYS A 70 2.84 -8.37 0.07
N MET A 71 2.15 -7.23 0.01
CA MET A 71 1.70 -6.64 -1.24
C MET A 71 2.88 -6.14 -2.08
N ALA A 72 3.87 -5.52 -1.47
CA ALA A 72 5.10 -5.09 -2.12
C ALA A 72 5.85 -6.28 -2.74
N ASN A 73 6.02 -7.36 -1.97
CA ASN A 73 6.66 -8.59 -2.44
C ASN A 73 5.88 -9.24 -3.59
N PHE A 74 4.54 -9.28 -3.50
CA PHE A 74 3.69 -9.79 -4.57
C PHE A 74 3.87 -8.98 -5.86
N ILE A 75 3.80 -7.65 -5.80
CA ILE A 75 3.94 -6.78 -6.96
C ILE A 75 5.36 -6.84 -7.55
N GLN A 76 6.38 -6.88 -6.69
CA GLN A 76 7.75 -7.08 -7.12
C GLN A 76 7.88 -8.41 -7.88
N HIS A 77 7.33 -9.50 -7.35
CA HIS A 77 7.40 -10.80 -8.01
C HIS A 77 6.63 -10.83 -9.34
N GLN A 78 5.48 -10.15 -9.44
CA GLN A 78 4.69 -10.15 -10.68
C GLN A 78 5.28 -9.28 -11.79
N PHE A 79 5.85 -8.13 -11.46
CA PHE A 79 6.25 -7.13 -12.46
C PHE A 79 7.76 -6.90 -12.57
N TYR A 80 8.53 -7.37 -11.60
CA TYR A 80 9.98 -7.12 -11.49
C TYR A 80 10.75 -8.40 -11.12
N PHE A 81 10.31 -9.56 -11.63
CA PHE A 81 10.97 -10.84 -11.37
C PHE A 81 12.40 -10.88 -11.93
N GLN A 82 12.60 -10.35 -13.14
CA GLN A 82 13.90 -10.31 -13.82
C GLN A 82 14.07 -9.03 -14.67
N PRO A 83 15.09 -8.20 -14.40
CA PRO A 83 16.00 -8.25 -13.26
C PRO A 83 15.26 -7.94 -11.95
N ALA A 84 15.57 -8.71 -10.90
CA ALA A 84 15.03 -8.46 -9.56
C ALA A 84 15.51 -7.10 -9.04
N ILE A 85 14.56 -6.24 -8.66
CA ILE A 85 14.88 -4.93 -8.08
C ILE A 85 15.27 -5.08 -6.60
N THR A 86 16.36 -4.44 -6.19
CA THR A 86 16.77 -4.36 -4.78
C THR A 86 16.33 -3.01 -4.21
N CYS A 87 15.48 -3.07 -3.19
CA CYS A 87 14.89 -1.92 -2.53
C CYS A 87 15.34 -1.85 -1.06
N PRO A 88 15.37 -0.67 -0.43
CA PRO A 88 15.84 -0.54 0.97
C PRO A 88 15.11 -1.47 1.95
N TRP A 89 13.82 -1.74 1.70
CA TRP A 89 12.97 -2.59 2.53
C TRP A 89 13.08 -4.09 2.23
N ASN A 90 13.68 -4.50 1.10
CA ASN A 90 13.89 -5.92 0.73
C ASN A 90 15.36 -6.38 0.79
N ARG A 91 16.27 -5.46 1.17
CA ARG A 91 17.72 -5.69 1.12
C ARG A 91 18.18 -6.88 1.96
N HIS A 92 17.42 -7.26 2.99
CA HIS A 92 17.74 -8.40 3.87
C HIS A 92 17.10 -9.73 3.43
N GLU A 93 16.15 -9.71 2.50
CA GLU A 93 15.56 -10.94 1.93
C GLU A 93 16.30 -11.41 0.67
N SER A 94 17.23 -10.60 0.15
CA SER A 94 17.95 -10.80 -1.12
C SER A 94 19.46 -11.11 -0.97
N ALA A 95 19.94 -11.26 0.27
CA ALA A 95 21.29 -11.72 0.62
C ALA A 95 21.23 -13.18 1.10
#